data_AF-A0A957IUZ4-F1
#
_entry.id   AF-A0A957IUZ4-F1
#
_cell.length_a   1.000
_cell.length_b   1.000
_cell.length_c   1.000
_cell.angle_alpha   90.00
_cell.angle_beta   90.00
_cell.angle_gamma   90.00
#
_symmetry.space_group_name_H-M   'P 1'
#
loop_
_entity.id
_entity.type
_entity.pdbx_description
1 polymer ?
#
loop_
_entity_poly.entity_id
_entity_poly.type
_entity_poly.pdbx_seq_one_letter_code
_entity_poly.pdbx_strand_id
1 'polypeptide(L)'
;LGMGKADILELVFFFFSSVSRARFHLKGQDSADWAAMIKRVQTGDIDRDRAEEYLEEVESAKVVAASFPTQCPACFAAVAPPPRGATSVTCEFCSTVILPQAANS
;
A
#
# COMPACT_ATOMS: atom_id res chain seq x y z
N LEU A 1 -34.02 -9.79 -22.53
CA LEU A 1 -33.79 -8.67 -21.59
C LEU A 1 -32.58 -9.02 -20.73
N GLY A 2 -31.36 -8.78 -21.22
CA GLY A 2 -30.14 -9.06 -20.47
C GLY A 2 -29.81 -7.87 -19.57
N MET A 3 -30.11 -7.96 -18.28
CA MET A 3 -29.54 -7.05 -17.30
C MET A 3 -28.03 -7.33 -17.24
N GLY A 4 -27.25 -6.54 -17.97
CA GLY A 4 -25.80 -6.60 -17.91
C GLY A 4 -25.35 -6.40 -16.46
N LYS A 5 -24.71 -7.41 -15.88
CA LYS A 5 -24.07 -7.27 -14.57
C LYS A 5 -22.89 -6.33 -14.79
N ALA A 6 -22.93 -5.16 -14.15
CA ALA A 6 -21.84 -4.21 -14.18
C ALA A 6 -20.70 -4.73 -13.29
N ASP A 7 -19.51 -4.89 -13.86
CA ASP A 7 -18.30 -5.20 -13.10
C ASP A 7 -17.73 -3.92 -12.49
N ILE A 8 -17.59 -3.90 -11.17
CA ILE A 8 -17.28 -2.70 -10.41
C ILE A 8 -16.11 -2.99 -9.46
N LEU A 9 -15.10 -2.12 -9.52
CA LEU A 9 -14.03 -2.07 -8.53
C LEU A 9 -14.36 -0.99 -7.49
N GLU A 10 -14.45 -1.40 -6.23
CA GLU A 10 -14.66 -0.49 -5.10
C GLU A 10 -13.41 -0.47 -4.22
N LEU A 11 -12.84 0.72 -4.06
CA LEU A 11 -11.66 0.96 -3.24
C LEU A 11 -12.06 1.77 -2.02
N VAL A 12 -11.63 1.31 -0.85
CA VAL A 12 -11.77 2.03 0.42
C VAL A 12 -10.38 2.46 0.85
N PHE A 13 -10.20 3.76 1.06
CA PHE A 13 -8.92 4.33 1.47
C PHE A 13 -8.92 4.66 2.96
N PHE A 14 -7.72 4.80 3.52
CA PHE A 14 -7.53 5.18 4.91
C PHE A 14 -8.09 6.58 5.21
N PHE A 15 -8.49 6.83 6.47
CA PHE A 15 -9.26 8.00 6.89
C PHE A 15 -8.57 9.36 6.59
N PHE A 16 -7.24 9.38 6.48
CA PHE A 16 -6.47 10.60 6.14
C PHE A 16 -6.28 10.82 4.63
N SER A 17 -6.88 9.99 3.77
CA SER A 17 -6.88 10.21 2.33
C SER A 17 -7.82 11.37 1.95
N SER A 18 -7.46 12.14 0.93
CA SER A 18 -8.33 13.18 0.35
C SER A 18 -9.61 12.60 -0.26
N VAL A 19 -9.59 11.31 -0.61
CA VAL A 19 -10.74 10.55 -1.10
C VAL A 19 -10.90 9.31 -0.23
N SER A 20 -12.06 9.14 0.40
CA SER A 20 -12.35 8.00 1.28
C SER A 20 -12.78 6.74 0.53
N ARG A 21 -13.43 6.90 -0.63
CA ARG A 21 -13.88 5.80 -1.49
C ARG A 21 -13.78 6.17 -2.96
N ALA A 22 -13.38 5.22 -3.79
CA ALA A 22 -13.47 5.34 -5.24
C ALA A 22 -14.18 4.12 -5.83
N ARG A 23 -15.03 4.37 -6.82
CA ARG A 23 -15.82 3.34 -7.52
C ARG A 23 -15.57 3.47 -9.01
N PHE A 24 -15.03 2.40 -9.60
CA PHE A 24 -14.71 2.34 -11.02
C PHE A 24 -15.55 1.29 -11.71
N HIS A 25 -16.11 1.62 -12.87
CA HIS A 25 -16.80 0.66 -13.72
C HIS A 25 -15.79 0.06 -14.69
N LEU A 26 -15.66 -1.27 -14.69
CA LEU A 26 -14.72 -2.02 -15.53
C LEU A 26 -15.31 -2.23 -16.94
N LYS A 27 -15.51 -1.13 -17.68
CA LYS A 27 -16.08 -1.20 -19.03
C LYS A 27 -15.14 -1.96 -19.98
N GLY A 28 -15.61 -3.10 -20.47
CA GLY A 28 -14.89 -3.89 -21.47
C GLY A 28 -13.66 -4.62 -20.92
N GLN A 29 -13.57 -4.80 -19.59
CA GLN A 29 -12.49 -5.53 -18.93
C GLN A 29 -13.10 -6.59 -18.02
N ASP A 30 -12.43 -7.74 -17.89
CA ASP A 30 -12.90 -8.84 -17.05
C ASP A 30 -12.56 -8.58 -15.57
N SER A 31 -13.55 -8.71 -14.68
CA SER A 31 -13.32 -8.55 -13.24
C SER A 31 -12.39 -9.62 -12.66
N ALA A 32 -12.30 -10.80 -13.28
CA ALA A 32 -11.36 -11.84 -12.88
C ALA A 32 -9.89 -11.42 -13.06
N ASP A 33 -9.57 -10.70 -14.14
CA ASP A 33 -8.22 -10.20 -14.42
C ASP A 33 -7.81 -9.16 -13.36
N TRP A 34 -8.72 -8.27 -13.00
CA TRP A 34 -8.49 -7.29 -11.93
C TRP A 34 -8.31 -7.96 -10.57
N ALA A 35 -9.14 -8.95 -10.23
CA ALA A 35 -8.99 -9.71 -8.99
C ALA A 35 -7.63 -10.43 -8.93
N ALA A 36 -7.19 -11.04 -10.03
CA ALA A 36 -5.88 -11.67 -10.12
C ALA A 36 -4.75 -10.65 -9.94
N MET A 37 -4.81 -9.49 -10.60
CA MET A 37 -3.81 -8.43 -10.48
C MET A 37 -3.71 -7.89 -9.04
N ILE A 38 -4.85 -7.59 -8.40
CA ILE A 38 -4.87 -7.11 -7.01
C ILE A 38 -4.24 -8.14 -6.08
N LYS A 39 -4.53 -9.43 -6.27
CA LYS A 39 -3.92 -10.50 -5.49
C LYS A 39 -2.39 -10.51 -5.66
N ARG A 40 -1.87 -10.34 -6.88
CA ARG A 40 -0.43 -10.26 -7.14
C ARG A 40 0.23 -9.08 -6.43
N VAL A 41 -0.47 -7.94 -6.33
CA VAL A 41 0.01 -6.79 -5.54
C VAL A 41 0.06 -7.15 -4.06
N GLN A 42 -1.01 -7.73 -3.51
CA GLN A 42 -1.10 -8.10 -2.10
C GLN A 42 -0.06 -9.15 -1.68
N THR A 43 0.24 -10.12 -2.56
CA THR A 43 1.25 -11.15 -2.30
C THR A 43 2.68 -10.70 -2.61
N GLY A 44 2.85 -9.53 -3.26
CA GLY A 44 4.15 -9.06 -3.75
C GLY A 44 4.66 -9.78 -5.00
N ASP A 45 3.86 -10.66 -5.61
CA ASP A 45 4.25 -11.35 -6.86
C ASP A 45 4.41 -10.38 -8.03
N ILE A 46 3.71 -9.24 -7.98
CA ILE A 46 3.85 -8.18 -8.99
C ILE A 46 5.28 -7.61 -9.06
N ASP A 47 6.07 -7.74 -7.99
CA ASP A 47 7.45 -7.23 -7.97
C ASP A 47 8.36 -8.00 -8.93
N ARG A 48 8.00 -9.24 -9.30
CA ARG A 48 8.77 -10.08 -10.23
C ARG A 48 8.70 -9.59 -11.67
N ASP A 49 7.71 -8.75 -12.00
CA ASP A 49 7.55 -8.17 -13.33
C ASP A 49 8.43 -6.91 -13.52
N ARG A 50 9.13 -6.45 -12.49
CA ARG A 50 10.00 -5.26 -12.58
C ARG A 50 11.27 -5.57 -13.37
N ALA A 51 11.69 -4.60 -14.18
CA ALA A 51 12.98 -4.67 -14.88
C ALA A 51 14.15 -4.62 -13.90
N GLU A 52 15.26 -5.29 -14.25
CA GLU A 52 16.45 -5.41 -13.41
C GLU A 52 17.04 -4.05 -13.00
N GLU A 53 16.89 -3.03 -13.85
CA GLU A 53 17.31 -1.65 -13.61
C GLU A 53 16.72 -1.06 -12.30
N TYR A 54 15.55 -1.54 -11.84
CA TYR A 54 14.86 -1.02 -10.66
C TYR A 54 15.06 -1.88 -9.40
N LEU A 55 15.90 -2.92 -9.44
CA LEU A 55 16.08 -3.81 -8.29
C LEU A 55 16.73 -3.10 -7.09
N GLU A 56 17.65 -2.17 -7.34
CA GLU A 56 18.32 -1.40 -6.29
C GLU A 56 17.33 -0.45 -5.57
N GLU A 57 16.43 0.18 -6.33
CA GLU A 57 15.33 0.98 -5.76
C GLU A 57 14.38 0.12 -4.91
N VAL A 58 14.07 -1.10 -5.34
CA VAL A 58 13.21 -2.01 -4.58
C VAL A 58 13.87 -2.40 -3.26
N GLU A 59 15.17 -2.72 -3.27
CA GLU A 59 15.87 -3.13 -2.07
C GLU A 59 16.03 -1.96 -1.09
N SER A 60 16.38 -0.76 -1.58
CA SER A 60 16.42 0.44 -0.74
C SER A 60 15.05 0.76 -0.12
N ALA A 61 13.94 0.61 -0.86
CA ALA A 61 12.60 0.81 -0.33
C ALA A 61 12.22 -0.21 0.77
N LYS A 62 12.70 -1.46 0.68
CA LYS A 62 12.51 -2.47 1.75
C LYS A 62 13.31 -2.09 3.01
N VAL A 63 14.56 -1.68 2.86
CA VAL A 63 15.40 -1.24 3.97
C VAL A 63 14.76 -0.06 4.69
N VAL A 64 14.27 0.93 3.94
CA VAL A 64 13.54 2.08 4.52
C VAL A 64 12.29 1.62 5.26
N ALA A 65 11.46 0.75 4.68
CA ALA A 65 10.26 0.25 5.35
C ALA A 65 10.58 -0.51 6.66
N ALA A 66 11.65 -1.31 6.67
CA ALA A 66 12.10 -2.06 7.85
C ALA A 66 12.70 -1.17 8.94
N SER A 67 13.14 0.04 8.59
CA SER A 67 13.72 0.99 9.55
C SER A 67 12.69 1.79 10.35
N PHE A 68 11.39 1.65 10.06
CA PHE A 68 10.34 2.26 10.87
C PHE A 68 10.26 1.57 12.25
N PRO A 69 10.01 2.35 13.32
CA PRO A 69 9.87 1.77 14.65
C PRO A 69 8.58 0.96 14.74
N THR A 70 8.62 -0.17 15.47
CA THR A 70 7.45 -1.01 15.73
C THR A 70 6.48 -0.41 16.76
N GLN A 71 6.90 0.65 17.47
CA GLN A 71 6.11 1.41 18.42
C GLN A 71 6.23 2.91 18.14
N CYS A 72 5.13 3.64 18.33
CA CYS A 72 5.12 5.08 18.17
C CYS A 72 6.00 5.73 19.26
N PRO A 73 6.97 6.60 18.89
CA PRO A 73 7.86 7.22 19.88
C PRO A 73 7.14 8.23 20.80
N ALA A 74 5.95 8.69 20.43
CA ALA A 74 5.19 9.67 21.21
C ALA A 74 4.16 9.03 22.16
N CYS A 75 3.47 7.97 21.73
CA CYS A 75 2.38 7.35 22.52
C CYS A 75 2.56 5.86 22.80
N PHE A 76 3.64 5.24 22.31
CA PHE A 76 3.97 3.82 22.49
C PHE A 76 2.96 2.82 21.92
N ALA A 77 1.96 3.28 21.17
CA ALA A 77 1.06 2.39 20.46
C ALA A 77 1.81 1.60 19.38
N ALA A 78 1.35 0.39 19.09
CA ALA A 78 1.91 -0.45 18.03
C ALA A 78 1.76 0.25 16.67
N VAL A 79 2.81 0.18 15.86
CA VAL A 79 2.85 0.74 14.50
C VAL A 79 2.90 -0.42 13.53
N ALA A 80 1.91 -0.49 12.64
CA ALA A 80 1.91 -1.49 11.57
C ALA A 80 3.07 -1.20 10.60
N PRO A 81 3.66 -2.25 9.97
CA PRO A 81 4.68 -2.06 8.95
C PRO A 81 4.17 -1.09 7.87
N PRO A 82 4.95 -0.04 7.54
CA PRO A 82 4.54 0.93 6.56
C PRO A 82 4.45 0.29 5.16
N PRO A 83 3.57 0.80 4.27
CA PRO A 83 3.58 0.36 2.88
C PRO A 83 4.94 0.69 2.24
N ARG A 84 5.39 -0.16 1.32
CA ARG A 84 6.68 0.06 0.64
C ARG A 84 6.69 1.40 -0.08
N GLY A 85 7.81 2.12 0.02
CA GLY A 85 7.98 3.47 -0.52
C GLY A 85 7.43 4.59 0.38
N ALA A 86 6.82 4.28 1.53
CA ALA A 86 6.46 5.30 2.49
C ALA A 86 7.71 5.94 3.12
N THR A 87 7.80 7.27 3.05
CA THR A 87 8.86 8.05 3.69
C THR A 87 8.44 8.57 5.07
N SER A 88 7.15 8.48 5.40
CA SER A 88 6.56 8.83 6.69
C SER A 88 5.22 8.11 6.88
N VAL A 89 4.85 7.81 8.12
CA VAL A 89 3.50 7.32 8.46
C VAL A 89 2.92 8.12 9.62
N THR A 90 1.61 8.33 9.63
CA THR A 90 0.92 9.01 10.73
C THR A 90 0.41 7.99 11.73
N CYS A 91 0.73 8.15 13.01
CA CYS A 91 0.20 7.31 14.07
C CYS A 91 -1.32 7.44 14.15
N GLU A 92 -2.04 6.33 14.09
CA GLU A 92 -3.51 6.30 14.13
C GLU A 92 -4.10 6.69 15.50
N PHE A 93 -3.29 6.63 16.58
CA PHE A 93 -3.74 6.89 17.95
C PHE A 93 -3.50 8.33 18.41
N CYS A 94 -2.33 8.90 18.08
CA CYS A 94 -1.91 10.21 18.59
C CYS A 94 -1.54 11.21 17.49
N SER A 95 -1.81 10.87 16.23
CA SER A 95 -1.54 11.68 15.02
C SER A 95 -0.09 12.17 14.83
N THR A 96 0.86 11.66 15.62
CA THR A 96 2.29 11.96 15.44
C THR A 96 2.79 11.40 14.11
N VAL A 97 3.56 12.19 13.37
CA VAL A 97 4.27 11.75 12.17
C VAL A 97 5.49 10.94 12.59
N ILE A 98 5.53 9.69 12.16
CA ILE A 98 6.61 8.74 12.41
C ILE A 98 7.47 8.68 11.15
N LEU A 99 8.78 8.82 11.35
CA LEU A 99 9.79 8.73 10.31
C LEU A 99 10.56 7.40 10.44
N PRO A 100 11.16 6.90 9.35
CA PRO A 100 12.12 5.82 9.43
C PRO A 100 13.27 6.22 10.36
N GLN A 101 13.67 5.31 11.25
CA GLN A 101 14.85 5.54 12.08
C GLN A 101 16.07 5.38 11.17
N ALA A 102 16.99 6.35 11.18
CA ALA A 102 18.28 6.14 10.52
C ALA A 102 18.87 4.84 11.10
N ALA A 103 19.21 3.88 10.23
CA ALA A 103 19.91 2.68 10.63
C ALA A 103 21.21 3.11 11.31
N ASN A 104 21.21 3.17 12.64
CA ASN A 104 22.41 3.38 13.42
C ASN A 104 23.19 2.07 13.38
N SER A 105 24.11 1.97 12.41
CA SER A 105 25.45 1.35 12.42
C SER A 105 25.81 0.75 11.06
#